data_AF-A0AAE1LEU1-F1
#
_entry.id   AF-A0AAE1LEU1-F1
#
_cell.length_a   1.000
_cell.length_b   1.000
_cell.length_c   1.000
_cell.angle_alpha   90.00
_cell.angle_beta   90.00
_cell.angle_gamma   90.00
#
_symmetry.space_group_name_H-M   'P 1'
#
loop_
_entity.id
_entity.type
_entity.pdbx_description
1 polymer ?
#
loop_
_entity_poly.entity_id
_entity_poly.type
_entity_poly.pdbx_seq_one_letter_code
_entity_poly.pdbx_strand_id
1 'polypeptide(L)'
;MLTKGWAVVPLAPRRPSRGSRQLLQCEHCDYSCPRPADLRKHLRTHTGERPYKCHHCDRWFGDISNRRAHMRKWHASEMGQ
;
A
#
# COMPACT_ATOMS: atom_id res chain seq x y z
N MET A 1 47.49 23.13 14.18
CA MET A 1 46.88 22.04 13.40
C MET A 1 45.68 21.51 14.19
N LEU A 2 44.48 22.04 13.99
CA LEU A 2 43.28 21.53 14.67
C LEU A 2 42.39 20.89 13.60
N THR A 3 42.40 19.56 13.56
CA THR A 3 41.52 18.75 12.72
C THR A 3 40.08 19.00 13.14
N LYS A 4 39.33 19.72 12.29
CA LYS A 4 37.90 19.87 12.44
C LYS A 4 37.27 18.49 12.27
N GLY A 5 36.96 17.84 13.40
CA GLY A 5 36.20 16.60 13.45
C GLY A 5 34.79 16.88 12.96
N TRP A 6 34.52 16.52 11.71
CA TRP A 6 33.18 16.35 11.20
C TRP A 6 32.58 15.19 11.97
N ALA A 7 31.70 15.49 12.93
CA ALA A 7 30.96 14.47 13.63
C ALA A 7 30.17 13.67 12.58
N VAL A 8 30.59 12.44 12.31
CA VAL A 8 29.76 11.43 11.67
C VAL A 8 28.61 11.16 12.61
N VAL A 9 27.50 11.88 12.41
CA VAL A 9 26.23 11.52 13.04
C VAL A 9 25.83 10.17 12.42
N PRO A 10 25.75 9.08 13.19
CA PRO A 10 25.21 7.85 12.64
C PRO A 10 23.77 8.12 12.23
N LEU A 11 23.43 7.82 10.97
CA LEU A 11 22.05 7.78 10.50
C LEU A 11 21.33 6.72 11.35
N ALA A 12 20.70 7.16 12.43
CA ALA A 12 19.89 6.31 13.28
C ALA A 12 18.78 5.70 12.41
N PRO A 13 18.52 4.38 12.52
CA PRO A 13 17.36 3.79 11.84
C PRO A 13 16.10 4.54 12.26
N ARG A 14 15.20 4.77 11.29
CA ARG A 14 13.97 5.53 11.48
C ARG A 14 13.23 4.99 12.72
N ARG A 15 13.13 5.82 13.75
CA ARG A 15 12.53 5.47 15.03
C ARG A 15 11.02 5.28 14.84
N PRO A 16 10.44 4.09 15.10
CA PRO A 16 8.99 3.94 15.02
C PRO A 16 8.34 4.81 16.10
N SER A 17 7.33 5.59 15.69
CA SER A 17 6.58 6.45 16.59
C SER A 17 5.93 5.65 17.72
N ARG A 18 6.25 6.04 18.95
CA ARG A 18 5.62 5.57 20.18
C ARG A 18 4.10 5.74 20.08
N GLY A 19 3.40 4.62 20.01
CA GLY A 19 1.94 4.55 20.11
C GLY A 19 1.54 3.09 20.04
N SER A 20 1.05 2.54 21.15
CA SER A 20 0.70 1.15 21.34
C SER A 20 -0.41 0.73 20.36
N ARG A 21 0.00 0.31 19.17
CA ARG A 21 -0.82 -0.46 18.24
C ARG A 21 0.19 -1.31 17.47
N GLN A 22 0.11 -2.63 17.62
CA GLN A 22 0.90 -3.57 16.81
C GLN A 22 0.43 -3.41 15.36
N LEU A 23 0.98 -2.42 14.65
CA LEU A 23 0.74 -2.22 13.24
C LEU A 23 1.69 -3.14 12.48
N LEU A 24 1.15 -3.79 11.47
CA LEU A 24 1.92 -4.58 10.52
C LEU A 24 2.52 -3.62 9.50
N GLN A 25 3.84 -3.59 9.46
CA GLN A 25 4.63 -2.72 8.59
C GLN A 25 4.95 -3.44 7.28
N CYS A 26 4.98 -2.68 6.18
CA CYS A 26 5.47 -3.15 4.90
C CYS A 26 7.01 -3.14 4.86
N GLU A 27 7.63 -4.16 4.27
CA GLU A 27 9.09 -4.22 4.13
C GLU A 27 9.63 -3.39 2.95
N HIS A 28 8.77 -3.00 2.02
CA HIS A 28 9.15 -2.25 0.81
C HIS A 28 8.92 -0.74 0.93
N CYS A 29 8.22 -0.26 1.96
CA CYS A 29 7.93 1.17 2.15
C CYS A 29 7.50 1.50 3.59
N ASP A 30 7.36 2.78 3.91
CA ASP A 30 6.95 3.26 5.24
C ASP A 30 5.45 2.99 5.59
N TYR A 31 4.71 2.26 4.76
CA TYR A 31 3.30 1.95 5.01
C TYR A 31 3.12 0.97 6.18
N SER A 32 2.20 1.29 7.09
CA SER A 32 1.87 0.46 8.26
C SER A 32 0.36 0.42 8.47
N CYS A 33 -0.20 -0.75 8.77
CA CYS A 33 -1.64 -0.92 8.97
C CYS A 33 -1.95 -1.93 10.09
N PRO A 34 -3.08 -1.82 10.78
CA PRO A 34 -3.40 -2.69 11.91
C PRO A 34 -3.90 -4.08 11.50
N ARG A 35 -4.23 -4.30 10.22
CA ARG A 35 -4.91 -5.50 9.74
C ARG A 35 -4.05 -6.23 8.71
N PRO A 36 -3.80 -7.54 8.85
CA PRO A 36 -2.98 -8.30 7.91
C PRO A 36 -3.59 -8.36 6.50
N ALA A 37 -4.92 -8.32 6.40
CA ALA A 37 -5.61 -8.26 5.12
C ALA A 37 -5.29 -6.97 4.33
N ASP A 38 -5.17 -5.84 5.03
CA ASP A 38 -4.82 -4.56 4.41
C ASP A 38 -3.35 -4.53 4.00
N LEU A 39 -2.45 -5.10 4.83
CA LEU A 39 -1.04 -5.24 4.44
C LEU A 39 -0.89 -6.12 3.20
N ARG A 40 -1.59 -7.26 3.14
CA ARG A 40 -1.54 -8.16 1.97
C ARG A 40 -2.07 -7.51 0.71
N LYS A 41 -3.14 -6.72 0.81
CA LYS A 41 -3.64 -5.90 -0.31
C LYS A 41 -2.63 -4.85 -0.73
N HIS A 42 -1.98 -4.19 0.24
CA HIS A 42 -0.94 -3.22 -0.02
C HIS A 42 0.26 -3.87 -0.73
N LEU A 43 0.71 -5.06 -0.34
CA LEU A 43 1.83 -5.74 -1.01
C LEU A 43 1.61 -5.94 -2.52
N ARG A 44 0.36 -6.05 -2.98
CA ARG A 44 0.02 -6.10 -4.41
C ARG A 44 0.41 -4.86 -5.20
N THR A 45 0.63 -3.71 -4.54
CA THR A 45 1.12 -2.50 -5.21
C THR A 45 2.60 -2.60 -5.56
N HIS A 46 3.35 -3.43 -4.83
CA HIS A 46 4.77 -3.69 -5.10
C HIS A 46 4.93 -4.82 -6.12
N THR A 47 4.14 -5.90 -5.99
CA THR A 47 4.19 -7.03 -6.93
C THR A 47 3.50 -6.73 -8.26
N GLY A 48 2.65 -5.71 -8.33
CA GLY A 48 1.84 -5.39 -9.50
C GLY A 48 0.72 -6.39 -9.77
N GLU A 49 0.50 -7.36 -8.86
CA GLU A 49 -0.56 -8.34 -9.01
C GLU A 49 -1.94 -7.69 -8.95
N ARG A 50 -2.69 -7.81 -10.04
CA ARG A 50 -4.05 -7.26 -10.16
C ARG A 50 -5.02 -8.39 -10.46
N PRO A 51 -5.35 -9.26 -9.49
CA PRO A 51 -6.16 -10.44 -9.74
C PRO A 51 -7.61 -10.12 -10.14
N TYR A 52 -8.09 -8.90 -9.94
CA TYR A 52 -9.49 -8.56 -10.19
C TYR A 52 -9.67 -7.89 -11.55
N LYS A 53 -9.94 -8.70 -12.59
CA LYS A 53 -10.36 -8.19 -13.90
C LYS A 53 -11.80 -7.66 -13.85
N CYS A 54 -12.08 -6.58 -14.57
CA CYS A 54 -13.43 -6.16 -14.91
C CYS A 54 -14.02 -7.10 -15.99
N HIS A 55 -15.31 -7.41 -15.92
CA HIS A 55 -15.96 -8.27 -16.90
C HIS A 55 -16.39 -7.52 -18.17
N HIS A 56 -16.55 -6.20 -18.10
CA HIS A 56 -17.01 -5.36 -19.20
C HIS A 56 -15.86 -4.63 -19.91
N CYS A 57 -14.66 -4.63 -19.35
CA CYS A 57 -13.47 -4.05 -19.98
C CYS A 57 -12.19 -4.74 -19.51
N ASP A 58 -11.08 -4.53 -20.22
CA ASP A 58 -9.77 -5.13 -19.90
C ASP A 58 -9.01 -4.44 -18.76
N ARG A 59 -9.74 -3.75 -17.86
CA ARG A 59 -9.13 -3.08 -16.72
C ARG A 59 -9.00 -4.04 -15.53
N TRP A 60 -7.78 -4.16 -15.03
CA TRP A 60 -7.44 -4.99 -13.87
C TRP A 60 -7.37 -4.15 -12.60
N PHE A 61 -7.63 -4.73 -11.43
CA PHE A 61 -7.58 -4.02 -10.15
C PHE A 61 -6.89 -4.89 -9.09
N GLY A 62 -6.16 -4.25 -8.17
CA GLY A 62 -5.53 -4.91 -7.02
C GLY A 62 -6.47 -5.18 -5.85
N ASP A 63 -7.64 -4.53 -5.83
CA ASP A 63 -8.71 -4.70 -4.84
C ASP A 63 -10.10 -4.79 -5.50
N ILE A 64 -10.96 -5.65 -4.94
CA ILE A 64 -12.38 -5.78 -5.26
C ILE A 64 -13.12 -4.47 -5.03
N SER A 65 -12.79 -3.72 -3.97
CA SER A 65 -13.46 -2.44 -3.67
C SER A 65 -13.26 -1.45 -4.81
N ASN A 66 -12.03 -1.36 -5.34
CA ASN A 66 -11.70 -0.49 -6.47
C ASN A 66 -12.38 -0.97 -7.75
N ARG A 67 -12.40 -2.28 -8.01
CA ARG A 67 -13.16 -2.86 -9.14
C ARG A 67 -14.65 -2.54 -9.02
N ARG A 68 -15.26 -2.71 -7.86
CA ARG A 68 -16.70 -2.43 -7.62
C ARG A 68 -17.02 -0.95 -7.81
N ALA A 69 -16.16 -0.05 -7.32
CA ALA A 69 -16.32 1.38 -7.54
C ALA A 69 -16.19 1.74 -9.03
N HIS A 70 -15.24 1.12 -9.75
CA HIS A 70 -15.13 1.23 -11.20
C HIS A 70 -16.42 0.78 -11.89
N MET A 71 -16.92 -0.41 -11.57
CA MET A 71 -18.17 -0.93 -12.13
C MET A 71 -19.32 0.04 -11.90
N ARG A 72 -19.50 0.55 -10.67
CA ARG A 72 -20.59 1.49 -10.34
C ARG A 72 -20.49 2.84 -11.04
N LYS A 73 -19.28 3.26 -11.46
CA LYS A 73 -19.08 4.55 -12.12
C LYS A 73 -19.13 4.44 -13.65
N TRP A 74 -18.57 3.37 -14.19
CA TRP A 74 -18.37 3.21 -15.64
C TRP A 74 -19.33 2.21 -16.29
N HIS A 75 -19.74 1.18 -15.56
CA HIS A 75 -20.67 0.13 -16.01
C HIS A 75 -21.96 0.15 -15.18
N ALA A 76 -22.34 1.33 -14.69
CA ALA A 76 -23.48 1.53 -13.78
C ALA A 76 -24.81 1.08 -14.40
N SER A 77 -24.96 1.31 -15.71
CA SER A 77 -26.15 0.99 -16.50
C SER A 77 -26.31 -0.51 -16.80
N GLU A 78 -25.27 -1.32 -16.59
CA GLU A 78 -25.24 -2.73 -16.99
C GLU A 78 -25.44 -3.71 -15.82
N MET A 79 -25.61 -3.21 -14.59
CA MET A 79 -25.81 -4.03 -13.37
C MET A 79 -27.29 -4.24 -12.99
N GLY A 80 -28.21 -3.89 -13.89
CA GLY A 80 -29.67 -3.94 -13.67
C GLY A 80 -30.45 -4.81 -14.66
N GLN A 81 -29.79 -5.76 -15.34
CA GLN A 81 -30.43 -6.79 -16.17
C GLN A 81 -30.23 -8.17 -15.55
#